data_AF-A0A0D0B6X9-F1
#
_entry.id   AF-A0A0D0B6X9-F1
#
_cell.length_a   1.000
_cell.length_b   1.000
_cell.length_c   1.000
_cell.angle_alpha   90.00
_cell.angle_beta   90.00
_cell.angle_gamma   90.00
#
_symmetry.space_group_name_H-M   'P 1'
#
loop_
_entity.id
_entity.type
_entity.pdbx_description
1 polymer ?
#
loop_
_entity_poly.entity_id
_entity_poly.type
_entity_poly.pdbx_seq_one_letter_code
_entity_poly.pdbx_strand_id
1 'polypeptide(L)'
;STKPILLIFDGHASHVGLEWIDLALKNNTILLCLPLHTTHRLQPLDVGCFGPLQTAWSNRCDEILEETGESMELRNVVKEYWDCRWLAFKETTILKAWHNCGINPFNPKVFSSADFAPSIPSSTRTHLPDSFP
;
A
#
# COMPACT_ATOMS: atom_id res chain seq x y z
N SER A 1 -26.32 -10.03 -0.14
CA SER A 1 -26.04 -9.03 -1.19
C SER A 1 -25.81 -9.78 -2.49
N THR A 2 -26.45 -9.40 -3.61
CA THR A 2 -26.33 -10.06 -4.93
C THR A 2 -25.34 -9.36 -5.87
N LYS A 3 -24.65 -8.32 -5.40
CA LYS A 3 -23.70 -7.56 -6.20
C LYS A 3 -22.38 -8.33 -6.33
N PRO A 4 -21.72 -8.31 -7.50
CA PRO A 4 -20.39 -8.91 -7.64
C PRO A 4 -19.38 -8.22 -6.72
N ILE A 5 -18.41 -8.97 -6.22
CA ILE A 5 -17.30 -8.45 -5.42
C ILE A 5 -16.17 -8.07 -6.37
N LEU A 6 -15.62 -6.86 -6.21
CA LEU A 6 -14.43 -6.40 -6.94
C LEU A 6 -13.23 -6.41 -5.98
N LEU A 7 -12.19 -7.14 -6.35
CA LEU A 7 -10.91 -7.15 -5.66
C LEU A 7 -9.85 -6.42 -6.48
N ILE A 8 -9.38 -5.31 -5.93
CA ILE A 8 -8.31 -4.48 -6.53
C ILE A 8 -7.00 -4.85 -5.84
N PHE A 9 -5.97 -5.17 -6.61
CA PHE A 9 -4.69 -5.64 -6.09
C PHE A 9 -3.52 -5.13 -6.92
N ASP A 10 -2.31 -5.12 -6.33
CA ASP A 10 -1.10 -4.82 -7.07
C ASP A 10 -0.63 -6.07 -7.85
N GLY A 11 -0.17 -5.86 -9.08
CA GLY A 11 0.27 -6.95 -9.96
C GLY A 11 1.61 -7.58 -9.57
N HIS A 12 1.98 -7.59 -8.28
CA HIS A 12 3.22 -8.21 -7.83
C HIS A 12 3.18 -9.71 -8.15
N ALA A 13 4.29 -10.27 -8.63
CA ALA A 13 4.33 -11.62 -9.22
C ALA A 13 3.82 -12.73 -8.27
N SER A 14 3.88 -12.51 -6.95
CA SER A 14 3.31 -13.43 -5.94
C SER A 14 1.78 -13.52 -5.98
N HIS A 15 1.08 -12.54 -6.57
CA HIS A 15 -0.38 -12.44 -6.60
C HIS A 15 -0.99 -12.87 -7.94
N VAL A 16 -0.20 -13.40 -8.87
CA VAL A 16 -0.64 -13.74 -10.25
C VAL A 16 -0.49 -15.24 -10.53
N GLY A 17 -1.00 -16.08 -9.62
CA GLY A 17 -1.07 -17.53 -9.79
C GLY A 17 -2.41 -17.98 -10.39
N LEU A 18 -2.39 -19.05 -11.20
CA LEU A 18 -3.61 -19.63 -11.78
C LEU A 18 -4.61 -20.10 -10.71
N GLU A 19 -4.11 -20.69 -9.62
CA GLU A 19 -4.95 -21.18 -8.50
C GLU A 19 -5.79 -20.07 -7.86
N TRP A 20 -5.20 -18.87 -7.73
CA TRP A 20 -5.88 -17.69 -7.19
C TRP A 20 -6.98 -17.19 -8.13
N ILE A 21 -6.70 -17.14 -9.43
CA ILE A 21 -7.66 -16.72 -10.46
C ILE A 21 -8.85 -17.69 -10.49
N ASP A 22 -8.57 -18.99 -10.47
CA ASP A 22 -9.61 -20.03 -10.43
C ASP A 22 -10.48 -19.91 -9.17
N LEU A 23 -9.87 -19.61 -8.02
CA LEU A 23 -10.60 -19.40 -6.78
C LEU A 23 -11.50 -18.15 -6.86
N ALA A 24 -11.00 -17.04 -7.41
CA ALA A 24 -11.79 -15.83 -7.59
C ALA A 24 -12.99 -16.06 -8.52
N LEU A 25 -12.77 -16.75 -9.65
CA LEU A 25 -13.84 -17.12 -10.61
C LEU A 25 -14.90 -18.01 -9.95
N LYS A 26 -14.49 -19.04 -9.21
CA LYS A 26 -15.41 -19.93 -8.46
C LYS A 26 -16.26 -19.18 -7.44
N ASN A 27 -15.76 -18.07 -6.89
CA ASN A 27 -16.45 -17.26 -5.90
C ASN A 27 -17.13 -16.02 -6.48
N ASN A 28 -17.21 -15.88 -7.81
CA ASN A 28 -17.79 -14.71 -8.49
C ASN A 28 -17.15 -13.38 -8.05
N THR A 29 -15.84 -13.40 -7.81
CA THR A 29 -15.01 -12.23 -7.50
C THR A 29 -14.34 -11.74 -8.77
N ILE A 30 -14.60 -10.48 -9.12
CA ILE A 30 -13.93 -9.78 -10.22
C ILE A 30 -12.55 -9.34 -9.73
N LEU A 31 -11.51 -9.74 -10.45
CA LEU A 31 -10.13 -9.33 -10.18
C LEU A 31 -9.78 -8.11 -11.04
N LEU A 32 -9.25 -7.06 -10.43
CA LEU A 32 -8.69 -5.89 -11.11
C LEU A 32 -7.24 -5.68 -10.68
N CYS A 33 -6.31 -6.03 -11.57
CA CYS A 33 -4.89 -5.77 -11.38
C CYS A 33 -4.58 -4.32 -11.70
N LEU A 34 -3.93 -3.60 -10.78
CA LEU A 34 -3.45 -2.25 -11.02
C LEU A 34 -2.27 -2.26 -12.01
N PRO A 35 -2.13 -1.22 -12.88
CA PRO A 35 -0.95 -1.07 -13.72
C PRO A 35 0.34 -0.99 -12.90
N LEU A 36 1.45 -1.45 -13.48
CA LEU A 36 2.76 -1.37 -12.84
C LEU A 36 3.09 0.07 -12.41
N HIS A 37 3.73 0.19 -11.24
CA HIS A 37 4.17 1.46 -10.65
C HIS A 37 3.06 2.48 -10.32
N THR A 38 1.79 2.07 -10.33
CA THR A 38 0.66 2.96 -9.98
C THR A 38 0.15 2.80 -8.55
N THR A 39 0.74 1.91 -7.75
CA THR A 39 0.33 1.62 -6.37
C THR A 39 0.22 2.88 -5.50
N HIS A 40 1.23 3.76 -5.58
CA HIS A 40 1.27 5.04 -4.87
C HIS A 40 0.13 6.03 -5.23
N ARG A 41 -0.70 5.73 -6.23
CA ARG A 41 -1.84 6.53 -6.68
C ARG A 41 -3.17 5.81 -6.61
N LEU A 42 -3.19 4.53 -6.98
CA LEU A 42 -4.41 3.77 -7.19
C LEU A 42 -4.67 2.73 -6.11
N GLN A 43 -3.71 2.42 -5.24
CA GLN A 43 -3.89 1.44 -4.17
C GLN A 43 -4.27 2.17 -2.86
N PRO A 44 -5.54 2.09 -2.38
CA PRO A 44 -5.97 2.83 -1.19
C PRO A 44 -5.18 2.49 0.07
N LEU A 45 -4.66 1.26 0.16
CA LEU A 45 -3.81 0.87 1.28
C LEU A 45 -2.53 1.72 1.34
N ASP A 46 -1.80 1.83 0.22
CA ASP A 46 -0.58 2.64 0.13
C ASP A 46 -0.87 4.14 0.18
N VAL A 47 -1.95 4.61 -0.45
CA VAL A 47 -2.30 6.03 -0.54
C VAL A 47 -2.68 6.64 0.81
N GLY A 48 -3.23 5.85 1.74
CA GLY A 48 -3.70 6.43 3.01
C GLY A 48 -3.66 5.54 4.25
N CYS A 49 -3.63 4.22 4.14
CA CYS A 49 -3.72 3.35 5.32
C CYS A 49 -2.36 2.98 5.91
N PHE A 50 -1.36 2.72 5.06
CA PHE A 50 -0.06 2.24 5.50
C PHE A 50 0.82 3.32 6.14
N GLY A 51 0.69 4.59 5.73
CA GLY A 51 1.41 5.69 6.40
C GLY A 51 1.10 5.77 7.90
N PRO A 52 -0.18 5.93 8.29
CA PRO A 52 -0.58 5.94 9.70
C PRO A 52 -0.21 4.65 10.45
N LEU A 53 -0.29 3.49 9.80
CA LEU A 53 0.12 2.22 10.40
C LEU A 53 1.62 2.20 10.68
N GLN A 54 2.44 2.64 9.72
CA GLN A 54 3.89 2.71 9.89
C GLN A 54 4.25 3.63 11.05
N THR A 55 3.61 4.79 11.16
CA THR A 55 3.81 5.70 12.30
C THR A 55 3.40 5.05 13.63
N ALA A 56 2.21 4.44 13.70
CA ALA A 56 1.75 3.77 14.92
C ALA A 56 2.67 2.60 15.32
N TRP A 57 3.19 1.87 14.33
CA TRP A 57 4.11 0.75 14.56
C TRP A 57 5.47 1.23 15.06
N SER A 58 6.07 2.25 14.44
CA SER A 58 7.33 2.82 14.89
C SER A 58 7.22 3.34 16.32
N ASN A 59 6.18 4.13 16.62
CA ASN A 59 5.95 4.64 17.96
C ASN A 59 5.82 3.51 18.99
N ARG A 60 5.12 2.42 18.64
CA ARG A 60 4.95 1.29 19.56
C ARG A 60 6.26 0.55 19.83
N CYS A 61 7.12 0.42 18.81
CA CYS A 61 8.46 -0.13 18.99
C CYS A 61 9.32 0.76 19.91
N ASP A 62 9.24 2.08 19.75
CA ASP A 62 9.97 3.04 20.58
C ASP A 62 9.48 3.02 22.03
N GLU A 63 8.16 2.98 22.26
CA GLU A 63 7.57 2.84 23.60
C GLU A 63 8.06 1.59 24.33
N ILE A 64 8.07 0.43 23.66
CA ILE A 64 8.54 -0.82 24.27
C ILE A 64 10.01 -0.74 24.62
N LEU A 65 10.83 -0.12 23.76
CA LEU A 65 12.24 0.07 24.02
C LEU A 65 12.48 1.01 25.22
N GLU A 66 11.69 2.09 25.32
CA GLU A 66 11.75 3.02 26.46
C GLU A 66 11.28 2.37 27.77
N GLU A 67 10.23 1.56 27.74
CA GLU A 67 9.64 0.91 28.92
C GLU A 67 10.50 -0.25 29.44
N THR A 68 11.08 -1.05 28.54
CA THR A 68 11.76 -2.30 28.89
C THR A 68 13.28 -2.23 28.81
N GLY A 69 13.83 -1.26 28.07
CA GLY A 69 15.25 -1.20 27.72
C GLY A 69 15.67 -2.18 26.62
N GLU A 70 14.73 -2.96 26.06
CA GLU A 70 14.98 -3.96 25.04
C GLU A 70 14.05 -3.81 23.82
N SER A 71 14.50 -4.30 22.66
CA SER A 71 13.65 -4.32 21.46
C SER A 71 12.50 -5.32 21.60
N MET A 72 11.38 -5.06 20.91
CA MET A 72 10.23 -5.97 20.86
C MET A 72 10.62 -7.40 20.47
N GLU A 73 10.22 -8.36 21.30
CA GLU A 73 10.41 -9.78 21.00
C GLU A 73 9.49 -10.27 19.86
N LEU A 74 10.00 -11.18 19.04
CA LEU A 74 9.28 -11.75 17.90
C LEU A 74 7.91 -12.35 18.28
N ARG A 75 7.80 -12.96 19.46
CA ARG A 75 6.53 -13.57 19.93
C ARG A 75 5.41 -12.56 20.15
N ASN A 76 5.76 -11.28 20.36
CA ASN A 76 4.80 -10.22 20.63
C ASN A 76 4.42 -9.44 19.36
N VAL A 77 5.20 -9.56 18.27
CA VAL A 77 5.02 -8.77 17.04
C VAL A 77 3.58 -8.82 16.53
N VAL A 78 2.97 -10.00 16.45
CA VAL A 78 1.59 -10.13 15.94
C VAL A 78 0.58 -9.40 16.82
N LYS A 79 0.72 -9.51 18.15
CA LYS A 79 -0.15 -8.85 19.11
C LYS A 79 -0.03 -7.33 18.99
N GLU A 80 1.19 -6.81 19.11
CA GLU A 80 1.43 -5.36 19.09
C GLU A 80 1.04 -4.76 17.72
N TYR A 81 1.30 -5.48 16.63
CA TYR A 81 0.95 -5.02 15.29
C TYR A 81 -0.57 -4.94 15.11
N TRP A 82 -1.32 -5.88 15.70
CA TRP A 82 -2.77 -5.88 15.65
C TRP A 82 -3.35 -4.65 16.36
N ASP A 83 -2.78 -4.27 17.51
CA ASP A 83 -3.18 -3.07 18.25
C ASP A 83 -2.88 -1.79 17.44
N CYS A 84 -1.67 -1.68 16.85
CA CYS A 84 -1.31 -0.58 15.95
C CYS A 84 -2.26 -0.50 14.74
N ARG A 85 -2.63 -1.64 14.17
CA ARG A 85 -3.56 -1.71 13.04
C ARG A 85 -4.94 -1.18 13.42
N TRP A 86 -5.46 -1.52 14.59
CA TRP A 86 -6.74 -0.99 15.08
C TRP A 86 -6.72 0.53 15.24
N LEU A 87 -5.60 1.08 15.70
CA LEU A 87 -5.40 2.52 15.82
C LEU A 87 -5.28 3.22 14.47
N ALA A 88 -4.64 2.61 13.48
CA ALA A 88 -4.35 3.22 12.19
C ALA A 88 -5.51 3.12 11.18
N PHE A 89 -6.18 1.96 11.11
CA PHE A 89 -7.20 1.65 10.10
C PHE A 89 -8.57 2.20 10.48
N LYS A 90 -8.65 3.53 10.62
CA LYS A 90 -9.90 4.25 10.89
C LYS A 90 -10.75 4.35 9.63
N GLU A 91 -12.07 4.28 9.80
CA GLU A 91 -13.03 4.45 8.70
C GLU A 91 -12.77 5.74 7.90
N THR A 92 -12.48 6.84 8.59
CA THR A 92 -12.18 8.13 7.96
C THR A 92 -10.95 8.07 7.06
N THR A 93 -9.88 7.41 7.51
CA THR A 93 -8.65 7.20 6.74
C THR A 93 -8.91 6.33 5.51
N ILE A 94 -9.64 5.23 5.70
CA ILE A 94 -9.98 4.30 4.62
C ILE A 94 -10.80 5.02 3.55
N LEU A 95 -11.93 5.65 3.92
CA LEU A 95 -12.79 6.35 2.98
C LEU A 95 -12.05 7.47 2.23
N LYS A 96 -11.19 8.22 2.92
CA LYS A 96 -10.37 9.26 2.29
C LYS A 96 -9.35 8.67 1.31
N ALA A 97 -8.75 7.52 1.61
CA ALA A 97 -7.84 6.85 0.69
C ALA A 97 -8.54 6.42 -0.60
N TRP A 98 -9.74 5.84 -0.50
CA TRP A 98 -10.56 5.49 -1.68
C TRP A 98 -10.93 6.71 -2.52
N HIS A 99 -11.28 7.82 -1.88
CA HIS A 99 -11.56 9.08 -2.56
C HIS A 99 -10.32 9.63 -3.28
N ASN A 100 -9.16 9.63 -2.61
CA ASN A 100 -7.91 10.13 -3.18
C ASN A 100 -7.42 9.30 -4.37
N CYS A 101 -7.72 7.99 -4.39
CA CYS A 101 -7.46 7.13 -5.54
C CYS A 101 -8.42 7.40 -6.72
N GLY A 102 -9.50 8.17 -6.51
CA GLY A 102 -10.55 8.38 -7.50
C GLY A 102 -11.38 7.13 -7.80
N ILE A 103 -11.39 6.14 -6.89
CA ILE A 103 -12.08 4.87 -7.10
C ILE A 103 -13.50 4.93 -6.52
N ASN A 104 -13.65 5.50 -5.32
CA ASN A 104 -14.96 5.66 -4.69
C ASN A 104 -15.09 7.03 -3.97
N PRO A 105 -15.92 7.95 -4.49
CA PRO A 105 -16.64 7.86 -5.77
C PRO A 105 -15.66 7.80 -6.95
N PHE A 106 -16.10 7.19 -8.06
CA PHE A 106 -15.26 7.13 -9.26
C PHE A 106 -15.04 8.55 -9.82
N ASN A 107 -13.79 8.98 -9.87
CA ASN A 107 -13.40 10.29 -10.37
C ASN A 107 -12.03 10.21 -11.07
N PRO A 108 -11.99 10.13 -12.41
CA PRO A 108 -10.74 10.08 -13.15
C PRO A 108 -9.99 11.42 -13.14
N LYS A 109 -10.62 12.52 -12.70
CA LYS A 109 -10.02 13.86 -12.66
C LYS A 109 -9.16 14.12 -11.41
N VAL A 110 -9.00 13.12 -10.53
CA VAL A 110 -8.05 13.20 -9.40
C VAL A 110 -6.60 13.27 -9.89
N PHE A 111 -6.34 12.83 -11.13
CA PHE A 111 -5.04 12.94 -11.79
C PHE A 111 -5.07 14.05 -12.84
N SER A 112 -4.09 14.93 -12.76
CA SER A 112 -3.81 16.03 -13.68
C SER A 112 -2.83 15.61 -14.78
N SER A 113 -2.67 16.43 -15.81
CA SER A 113 -1.68 16.20 -16.87
C SER A 113 -0.24 16.07 -16.34
N ALA A 114 0.08 16.71 -15.21
CA ALA A 114 1.39 16.61 -14.58
C ALA A 114 1.66 15.22 -14.01
N ASP A 115 0.62 14.48 -13.59
CA ASP A 115 0.76 13.12 -13.04
C ASP A 115 1.11 12.09 -14.13
N PHE A 116 0.86 12.44 -15.39
CA PHE A 116 1.24 11.66 -16.57
C PHE A 116 2.53 12.16 -17.23
N ALA A 117 3.12 13.25 -16.71
CA ALA A 117 4.37 13.77 -17.24
C ALA A 117 5.53 12.80 -16.92
N PRO A 118 6.52 12.69 -17.81
CA PRO A 118 7.70 11.88 -17.53
C PRO A 118 8.43 12.39 -16.29
N SER A 119 9.00 11.47 -15.49
CA SER A 119 9.82 11.82 -14.34
C SER A 119 10.99 12.70 -14.76
N ILE A 120 11.26 13.77 -14.02
CA ILE A 120 12.45 14.60 -14.25
C ILE A 120 13.69 13.76 -13.92
N PRO A 121 14.66 13.63 -14.84
CA PRO A 121 15.91 12.95 -14.53
C PRO A 121 16.64 13.73 -13.43
N SER A 122 16.65 13.17 -12.22
CA SER A 122 17.38 13.74 -11.08
C SER A 122 18.87 13.41 -11.12
N SER A 123 19.29 12.47 -11.96
CA SER A 123 20.69 12.10 -12.17
C SER A 123 21.27 12.85 -13.37
N THR A 124 21.89 14.00 -13.11
CA THR A 124 22.66 14.78 -14.11
C THR A 124 24.18 14.60 -13.94
N ARG A 125 24.61 13.76 -12.98
CA ARG A 125 26.01 13.43 -12.75
C ARG A 125 26.18 11.93 -12.56
N THR A 126 26.85 11.31 -13.51
CA THR A 126 27.48 10.00 -13.38
C THR A 126 28.55 10.09 -12.29
N HIS A 127 28.26 9.59 -11.08
CA HIS A 127 29.32 9.24 -10.13
C HIS A 127 29.91 7.90 -10.57
N LEU A 128 30.79 7.98 -11.57
CA LEU A 128 31.64 6.86 -11.94
C LEU A 128 32.86 6.88 -11.01
N PRO A 129 33.31 5.73 -10.50
CA PRO A 129 34.64 5.63 -9.90
C PRO A 129 35.70 6.04 -10.93
N ASP A 130 36.83 6.57 -10.47
CA ASP A 130 37.96 6.93 -11.35
C ASP A 130 38.50 5.74 -12.18
N SER A 131 38.09 4.51 -11.85
CA SER A 131 38.43 3.27 -12.56
C SER A 131 37.46 2.86 -13.66
N PHE A 132 36.45 3.68 -13.99
CA PHE A 132 35.54 3.39 -15.09
C PHE A 132 36.21 3.73 -16.45
N PRO A 133 36.16 2.83 -17.46
CA PRO A 133 36.82 3.05 -18.74
C PRO A 133 36.22 4.19 -19.57
#